data_AF-A0A917VSY5-F1
#
_entry.id   AF-A0A917VSY5-F1
#
_cell.length_a   1.000
_cell.length_b   1.000
_cell.length_c   1.000
_cell.angle_alpha   90.00
_cell.angle_beta   90.00
_cell.angle_gamma   90.00
#
_symmetry.space_group_name_H-M   'P 1'
#
loop_
_entity.id
_entity.type
_entity.pdbx_description
1 polymer ?
#
loop_
_entity_poly.entity_id
_entity_poly.type
_entity_poly.pdbx_seq_one_letter_code
_entity_poly.pdbx_strand_id
1 'polypeptide(L)'
;MLVYCRAKSFVAARTHLDEGKLRALDPAADAAGVRAALRAVEGVCAGGAAAGQAASDDAGRRFRWLIAPRSTVVQPGPVHTGLTADPEAEVERLLDLLVR
;
A
#
# COMPACT_ATOMS: atom_id res chain seq x y z
N MET A 1 4.85 -1.37 -0.31
CA MET A 1 4.54 -2.63 -1.00
C MET A 1 3.06 -2.97 -0.83
N LEU A 2 2.40 -3.44 -1.89
CA LEU A 2 0.98 -3.86 -1.89
C LEU A 2 0.89 -5.24 -2.55
N VAL A 3 0.37 -6.23 -1.83
CA VAL A 3 0.21 -7.62 -2.31
C VAL A 3 -1.26 -8.01 -2.24
N TYR A 4 -1.75 -8.67 -3.29
CA TYR A 4 -3.08 -9.27 -3.35
C TYR A 4 -2.99 -10.72 -3.81
N CYS A 5 -3.61 -11.63 -3.07
CA CYS A 5 -3.68 -13.05 -3.42
C CYS A 5 -5.15 -13.51 -3.40
N ARG A 6 -5.75 -13.64 -4.60
CA ARG A 6 -7.15 -14.07 -4.76
C ARG A 6 -7.43 -15.43 -4.09
N ALA A 7 -6.53 -16.39 -4.24
CA ALA A 7 -6.71 -17.76 -3.72
C ALA A 7 -6.79 -17.83 -2.18
N LYS A 8 -6.18 -16.85 -1.49
CA LYS A 8 -6.21 -16.71 -0.03
C LYS A 8 -7.10 -15.55 0.45
N SER A 9 -7.87 -14.92 -0.44
CA SER A 9 -8.68 -13.71 -0.16
C SER A 9 -7.90 -12.59 0.54
N PHE A 10 -6.59 -12.50 0.29
CA PHE A 10 -5.65 -11.66 1.03
C PHE A 10 -5.37 -10.36 0.27
N VAL A 11 -5.37 -9.23 0.97
CA VAL A 11 -4.79 -7.97 0.51
C VAL A 11 -4.06 -7.29 1.67
N ALA A 12 -2.82 -6.90 1.47
CA ALA A 12 -2.04 -6.17 2.47
C ALA A 12 -1.16 -5.11 1.82
N ALA A 13 -1.08 -3.96 2.48
CA ALA A 13 -0.03 -2.99 2.24
C ALA A 13 0.91 -2.95 3.45
N ARG A 14 2.17 -2.66 3.15
CA ARG A 14 3.21 -2.31 4.11
C ARG A 14 3.99 -1.13 3.55
N THR A 15 4.11 -0.06 4.31
CA THR A 15 4.72 1.18 3.85
C THR A 15 6.02 1.48 4.60
N HIS A 16 6.95 2.12 3.90
CA HIS A 16 8.16 2.69 4.47
C HIS A 16 8.32 4.09 3.88
N LEU A 17 8.70 5.05 4.73
CA LEU A 17 8.94 6.44 4.33
C LEU A 17 10.24 6.88 4.98
N ASP A 18 11.28 6.97 4.17
CA ASP A 18 12.55 7.59 4.51
C ASP A 18 12.40 9.11 4.39
N GLU A 19 12.17 9.77 5.52
CA GLU A 19 12.00 11.23 5.54
C GLU A 19 13.31 11.98 5.23
N GLY A 20 14.46 11.33 5.37
CA GLY A 20 15.75 11.91 5.01
C GLY A 20 15.87 12.01 3.49
N LYS A 21 15.59 10.92 2.76
CA LYS A 21 15.51 10.92 1.30
C LYS A 21 14.43 11.86 0.77
N LEU A 22 13.26 11.93 1.42
CA LEU A 22 12.20 12.88 1.04
C LEU A 22 12.68 14.34 1.14
N ARG A 23 13.23 14.74 2.30
CA ARG A 23 13.71 16.12 2.53
C ARG A 23 14.97 16.46 1.74
N ALA A 24 15.72 15.47 1.26
CA ALA A 24 16.83 15.68 0.33
C ALA A 24 16.37 16.03 -1.10
N LEU A 25 15.15 15.65 -1.49
CA LEU A 25 14.53 16.03 -2.77
C LEU A 25 13.81 17.39 -2.66
N ASP A 26 13.06 17.59 -1.58
CA ASP A 26 12.41 18.86 -1.26
C ASP A 26 12.44 19.11 0.27
N PRO A 27 13.25 20.06 0.76
CA PRO A 27 13.34 20.38 2.19
C PRO A 27 12.01 20.84 2.82
N ALA A 28 11.06 21.33 2.02
CA ALA A 28 9.74 21.79 2.47
C ALA A 28 8.64 20.71 2.42
N ALA A 29 8.96 19.49 1.97
CA ALA A 29 7.99 18.42 1.80
C ALA A 29 7.26 18.02 3.10
N ASP A 30 5.93 17.95 3.04
CA ASP A 30 5.09 17.50 4.15
C ASP A 30 5.18 15.98 4.35
N ALA A 31 6.21 15.56 5.09
CA ALA A 31 6.38 14.16 5.50
C ALA A 31 5.20 13.62 6.33
N ALA A 32 4.47 14.47 7.06
CA ALA A 32 3.33 14.04 7.87
C ALA A 32 2.11 13.72 6.99
N GLY A 33 1.79 14.58 6.03
CA GLY A 33 0.75 14.35 5.02
C GLY A 33 1.04 13.13 4.15
N VAL A 34 2.28 12.96 3.68
CA VAL A 34 2.70 11.75 2.94
C VAL A 34 2.55 10.49 3.81
N ARG A 35 2.97 10.55 5.08
CA ARG A 35 2.80 9.43 6.05
C ARG A 35 1.33 9.11 6.30
N ALA A 36 0.46 10.12 6.40
CA ALA A 36 -0.99 9.93 6.55
C ALA A 36 -1.62 9.25 5.31
N ALA A 37 -1.25 9.69 4.10
CA ALA A 37 -1.70 9.08 2.86
C ALA A 37 -1.25 7.60 2.75
N LEU A 38 -0.01 7.29 3.14
CA LEU A 38 0.50 5.92 3.21
C LEU A 38 -0.26 5.06 4.23
N ARG A 39 -0.59 5.59 5.42
CA ARG A 39 -1.42 4.87 6.41
C ARG A 39 -2.86 4.65 5.94
N ALA A 40 -3.43 5.56 5.15
CA ALA A 40 -4.77 5.37 4.57
C ALA A 40 -4.80 4.15 3.61
N VAL A 41 -3.74 3.93 2.82
CA VAL A 41 -3.60 2.74 1.97
C VAL A 41 -3.56 1.45 2.80
N GLU A 42 -2.86 1.45 3.94
CA GLU A 42 -2.84 0.32 4.87
C GLU A 42 -4.21 0.08 5.53
N GLY A 43 -4.93 1.14 5.92
CA GLY A 43 -6.29 1.07 6.45
C GLY A 43 -7.30 0.45 5.47
N VAL A 44 -7.22 0.82 4.18
CA VAL A 44 -8.02 0.21 3.11
C VAL A 44 -7.68 -1.28 2.92
N CYS A 45 -6.44 -1.70 3.13
CA CYS A 45 -6.10 -3.12 3.10
C CYS A 45 -6.69 -3.87 4.30
N ALA A 46 -6.56 -3.31 5.51
CA ALA A 46 -7.06 -3.90 6.75
C ALA A 46 -8.59 -4.10 6.76
N GLY A 47 -9.34 -3.21 6.13
CA GLY A 47 -10.80 -3.30 6.05
C GLY A 47 -11.50 -2.69 7.28
N GLY A 48 -12.79 -3.01 7.44
CA GLY A 48 -13.63 -2.45 8.50
C GLY A 48 -13.69 -0.93 8.44
N ALA A 49 -13.88 -0.27 9.59
CA ALA A 49 -13.99 1.19 9.67
C ALA A 49 -12.75 1.93 9.11
N ALA A 50 -11.56 1.33 9.21
CA ALA A 50 -10.31 1.91 8.70
C ALA A 50 -10.24 2.00 7.16
N ALA A 51 -11.07 1.25 6.44
CA ALA A 51 -11.17 1.31 4.98
C ALA A 51 -12.19 2.35 4.47
N GLY A 52 -12.89 3.06 5.36
CA GLY A 52 -13.83 4.12 5.01
C GLY A 52 -14.90 3.66 4.02
N GLN A 53 -14.95 4.26 2.84
CA GLN A 53 -15.91 3.88 1.77
C GLN A 53 -15.71 2.45 1.26
N ALA A 54 -14.53 1.86 1.44
CA ALA A 54 -14.21 0.47 1.06
C ALA A 54 -14.42 -0.53 2.21
N ALA A 55 -15.05 -0.14 3.32
CA ALA A 55 -15.29 -1.00 4.49
C ALA A 55 -16.09 -2.28 4.17
N SER A 56 -17.05 -2.19 3.24
CA SER A 56 -17.90 -3.30 2.79
C SER A 56 -17.34 -4.08 1.60
N ASP A 57 -16.19 -3.68 1.05
CA ASP A 57 -15.60 -4.29 -0.14
C ASP A 57 -14.72 -5.51 0.19
N ASP A 58 -14.82 -6.54 -0.66
CA ASP A 58 -13.93 -7.70 -0.63
C ASP A 58 -12.47 -7.34 -0.96
N ALA A 59 -11.52 -8.20 -0.57
CA ALA A 59 -10.09 -7.96 -0.77
C ALA A 59 -9.71 -7.62 -2.22
N GLY A 60 -10.39 -8.22 -3.21
CA GLY A 60 -10.16 -7.95 -4.62
C GLY A 60 -10.74 -6.62 -5.09
N ARG A 61 -11.89 -6.19 -4.57
CA ARG A 61 -12.43 -4.84 -4.75
C ARG A 61 -11.53 -3.79 -4.13
N ARG A 62 -11.09 -3.99 -2.88
CA ARG A 62 -10.15 -3.08 -2.20
C ARG A 62 -8.82 -2.99 -2.96
N PHE A 63 -8.28 -4.11 -3.46
CA PHE A 63 -7.10 -4.09 -4.33
C PHE A 63 -7.33 -3.30 -5.62
N ARG A 64 -8.42 -3.57 -6.37
CA ARG A 64 -8.78 -2.79 -7.57
C ARG A 64 -9.00 -1.31 -7.26
N TRP A 65 -9.49 -0.99 -6.07
CA TRP A 65 -9.63 0.38 -5.62
C TRP A 65 -8.28 1.05 -5.37
N LEU A 66 -7.30 0.34 -4.78
CA LEU A 66 -5.98 0.87 -4.44
C LEU A 66 -5.05 1.07 -5.65
N ILE A 67 -5.14 0.22 -6.69
CA ILE A 67 -4.27 0.33 -7.87
C ILE A 67 -4.72 1.39 -8.89
N ALA A 68 -5.87 2.03 -8.68
CA ALA A 68 -6.35 3.09 -9.57
C ALA A 68 -5.64 4.42 -9.28
N PRO A 69 -5.10 5.12 -10.29
CA PRO A 69 -4.42 6.40 -10.09
C PRO A 69 -5.42 7.49 -9.73
N ARG A 70 -5.56 7.79 -8.42
CA ARG A 70 -6.50 8.82 -7.90
C ARG A 70 -5.92 9.82 -6.91
N SER A 71 -4.97 9.41 -6.06
CA SER A 71 -4.76 10.05 -4.76
C SER A 71 -3.72 11.18 -4.73
N THR A 72 -3.39 11.77 -5.89
CA THR A 72 -2.23 12.64 -6.16
C THR A 72 -0.97 12.26 -5.38
N VAL A 73 -0.81 12.81 -4.16
CA VAL A 73 0.24 12.61 -3.15
C VAL A 73 0.96 11.25 -3.22
N VAL A 74 0.21 10.15 -3.24
CA VAL A 74 0.76 8.80 -3.41
C VAL A 74 0.11 8.15 -4.63
N GLN A 75 0.93 7.79 -5.63
CA GLN A 75 0.48 7.01 -6.79
C GLN A 75 0.89 5.54 -6.65
N PRO A 76 0.01 4.58 -6.99
CA PRO A 76 0.40 3.19 -7.13
C PRO A 76 1.32 3.02 -8.35
N GLY A 77 2.35 2.18 -8.22
CA GLY A 77 3.15 1.73 -9.36
C GLY A 77 2.40 0.69 -10.22
N PRO A 78 3.02 0.23 -11.33
CA PRO A 78 2.46 -0.85 -12.15
C PRO A 78 2.18 -2.13 -11.35
N VAL A 79 1.15 -2.87 -11.77
CA VAL A 79 0.83 -4.17 -11.17
C VAL A 79 1.68 -5.26 -11.81
N HIS A 80 2.41 -6.00 -10.98
CA HIS A 80 3.19 -7.16 -11.39
C HIS A 80 2.55 -8.45 -10.86
N THR A 81 2.64 -9.54 -11.64
CA THR A 81 2.16 -10.87 -11.25
C THR A 81 3.31 -11.71 -10.69
N GLY A 82 2.97 -12.68 -9.83
CA GLY A 82 3.93 -13.57 -9.19
C GLY A 82 3.24 -14.76 -8.52
N LEU A 83 4.04 -15.65 -7.94
CA LEU A 83 3.59 -16.83 -7.21
C LEU A 83 4.19 -16.82 -5.80
N THR A 84 3.37 -17.12 -4.80
CA THR A 84 3.83 -17.33 -3.42
C THR A 84 2.92 -18.33 -2.71
N ALA A 85 3.51 -19.15 -1.83
CA ALA A 85 2.76 -19.99 -0.90
C ALA A 85 2.27 -19.18 0.32
N ASP A 86 2.91 -18.05 0.64
CA ASP A 86 2.60 -17.19 1.79
C ASP A 86 2.62 -15.70 1.37
N PRO A 87 1.45 -15.08 1.15
CA PRO A 87 1.38 -13.67 0.75
C PRO A 87 1.62 -12.68 1.90
N GLU A 88 1.60 -13.14 3.17
CA GLU A 88 1.89 -12.30 4.33
C GLU A 88 3.40 -12.18 4.56
N ALA A 89 4.13 -13.28 4.46
CA ALA A 89 5.60 -13.23 4.40
C ALA A 89 6.09 -12.47 3.15
N GLU A 90 5.42 -12.65 2.01
CA GLU A 90 5.83 -12.03 0.75
C GLU A 90 5.71 -10.49 0.73
N VAL A 91 4.72 -9.90 1.42
CA VAL A 91 4.58 -8.42 1.44
C VAL A 91 5.71 -7.73 2.20
N GLU A 92 6.22 -8.34 3.28
CA GLU A 92 7.41 -7.84 3.99
C GLU A 92 8.67 -8.11 3.17
N ARG A 93 8.86 -9.35 2.66
CA ARG A 93 10.02 -9.71 1.84
C ARG A 93 10.21 -8.80 0.62
N LEU A 94 9.12 -8.44 -0.06
CA LEU A 94 9.13 -7.50 -1.18
C LEU A 94 9.35 -6.05 -0.75
N LEU A 95 8.91 -5.65 0.46
CA LEU A 95 9.21 -4.32 0.99
C LEU A 95 10.70 -4.18 1.31
N ASP A 96 11.29 -5.19 1.94
CA ASP A 96 12.72 -5.24 2.26
C ASP A 96 13.60 -5.31 1.00
N LEU A 97 13.16 -6.03 -0.05
CA LEU A 97 13.94 -6.16 -1.28
C LEU A 97 13.91 -4.91 -2.19
N LEU A 98 12.82 -4.13 -2.16
CA LEU A 98 12.54 -3.12 -3.19
C LEU A 98 12.42 -1.69 -2.67
N VAL A 99 12.49 -1.45 -1.36
CA VAL A 99 12.23 -0.11 -0.76
C VAL A 99 13.19 0.27 0.37
N ARG A 100 13.56 -0.68 1.23
CA ARG A 100 14.48 -0.46 2.37
C ARG A 100 15.93 -0.65 1.94
#